data_AF-G4ZD17-F1
#
_entry.id   AF-G4ZD17-F1
#
_cell.length_a   1.000
_cell.length_b   1.000
_cell.length_c   1.000
_cell.angle_alpha   90.00
_cell.angle_beta   90.00
_cell.angle_gamma   90.00
#
_symmetry.space_group_name_H-M   'P 1'
#
loop_
_entity.id
_entity.type
_entity.pdbx_description
1 polymer ?
#
loop_
_entity_poly.entity_id
_entity_poly.type
_entity_poly.pdbx_seq_one_letter_code
_entity_poly.pdbx_strand_id
1 'polypeptide(L)'
;MKILSFVDATNAELVKFLYENERISDEAIVAAFKKASGWGLQYWRFTFDANRTEIVKLLHEDSRIPGEVLGEALVRAANAGHAGVVALLCHDTRISDELRGKAFAEASTCENSDLMLSLYDKQRAPPASISTALCDADKTPHLKRLVQLVFTDDEVPRERKRRIIAGAVELGCKRIQQTLHDCGVEDWSLAAMDKVG
;
A
#
# COMPACT_ATOMS: atom_id res chain seq x y z
N MET A 1 26.48 -32.49 -5.38
CA MET A 1 26.02 -31.14 -5.05
C MET A 1 24.52 -31.09 -5.35
N LYS A 2 23.66 -30.99 -4.33
CA LYS A 2 22.22 -30.81 -4.55
C LYS A 2 22.04 -29.36 -5.02
N ILE A 3 21.64 -29.15 -6.26
CA ILE A 3 21.23 -27.82 -6.72
C ILE A 3 20.00 -27.45 -5.88
N LEU A 4 20.09 -26.35 -5.12
CA LEU A 4 18.93 -25.81 -4.42
C LEU A 4 17.87 -25.46 -5.46
N SER A 5 16.61 -25.81 -5.19
CA SER A 5 15.53 -25.44 -6.11
C SER A 5 15.43 -23.92 -6.21
N PHE A 6 15.00 -23.40 -7.37
CA PHE A 6 14.81 -21.96 -7.59
C PHE A 6 13.98 -21.29 -6.48
N VAL A 7 12.96 -21.99 -5.97
CA VAL A 7 12.07 -21.52 -4.89
C VAL A 7 12.78 -21.52 -3.52
N ASP A 8 13.73 -22.44 -3.32
CA ASP A 8 14.47 -22.57 -2.06
C ASP A 8 15.63 -21.59 -1.95
N ALA A 9 16.13 -21.07 -3.07
CA ALA A 9 17.18 -20.06 -3.10
C ALA A 9 16.72 -18.78 -2.40
N THR A 10 17.39 -18.44 -1.29
CA THR A 10 17.17 -17.19 -0.55
C THR A 10 18.23 -16.13 -0.85
N ASN A 11 19.28 -16.51 -1.58
CA ASN A 11 20.33 -15.62 -2.04
C ASN A 11 19.95 -15.06 -3.43
N ALA A 12 19.90 -13.74 -3.56
CA ALA A 12 19.51 -13.07 -4.80
C ALA A 12 20.44 -13.37 -5.99
N GLU A 13 21.74 -13.54 -5.76
CA GLU A 13 22.70 -13.90 -6.81
C GLU A 13 22.45 -15.32 -7.33
N LEU A 14 22.10 -16.26 -6.43
CA LEU A 14 21.76 -17.62 -6.84
C LEU A 14 20.44 -17.66 -7.60
N VAL A 15 19.42 -16.90 -7.13
CA VAL A 15 18.15 -16.76 -7.87
C VAL A 15 18.42 -16.19 -9.26
N LYS A 16 19.24 -15.14 -9.37
CA LYS A 16 19.62 -14.54 -10.65
C LYS A 16 20.34 -15.54 -11.56
N PHE A 17 21.34 -16.25 -11.05
CA PHE A 17 22.05 -17.28 -11.80
C PHE A 17 21.11 -18.35 -12.35
N LEU A 18 20.23 -18.89 -11.51
CA LEU A 18 19.25 -19.90 -11.92
C LEU A 18 18.23 -19.33 -12.93
N TYR A 19 17.77 -18.10 -12.72
CA TYR A 19 16.84 -17.41 -13.63
C TYR A 19 17.42 -17.26 -15.04
N GLU A 20 18.71 -16.92 -15.14
CA GLU A 20 19.40 -16.69 -16.42
C GLU A 20 19.82 -17.98 -17.12
N ASN A 21 20.05 -19.06 -16.39
CA ASN A 21 20.68 -20.28 -16.93
C ASN A 21 19.77 -21.50 -16.98
N GLU A 22 18.61 -21.48 -16.32
CA GLU A 22 17.70 -22.62 -16.24
C GLU A 22 16.30 -22.30 -16.79
N ARG A 23 15.60 -23.34 -17.26
CA ARG A 23 14.18 -23.21 -17.60
C ARG A 23 13.33 -23.25 -16.33
N ILE A 24 12.99 -22.08 -15.80
CA ILE A 24 12.15 -21.94 -14.61
C ILE A 24 10.67 -21.94 -15.01
N SER A 25 9.86 -22.78 -14.34
CA SER A 25 8.41 -22.81 -14.57
C SER A 25 7.70 -21.58 -14.00
N ASP A 26 6.52 -21.28 -14.52
CA ASP A 26 5.69 -20.17 -14.09
C ASP A 26 5.35 -20.27 -12.59
N GLU A 27 5.05 -21.47 -12.11
CA GLU A 27 4.76 -21.75 -10.70
C GLU A 27 5.97 -21.45 -9.82
N ALA A 28 7.18 -21.79 -10.28
CA ALA A 28 8.41 -21.55 -9.53
C ALA A 28 8.74 -20.05 -9.45
N ILE A 29 8.52 -19.29 -10.53
CA ILE A 29 8.66 -17.82 -10.53
C ILE A 29 7.68 -17.19 -9.54
N VAL A 30 6.40 -17.55 -9.64
CA VAL A 30 5.37 -17.02 -8.75
C VAL A 30 5.65 -17.40 -7.30
N ALA A 31 6.08 -18.63 -7.03
CA ALA A 31 6.41 -19.09 -5.68
C ALA A 31 7.62 -18.35 -5.11
N ALA A 32 8.68 -18.15 -5.90
CA ALA A 32 9.85 -17.41 -5.46
C ALA A 32 9.51 -15.95 -5.16
N PHE A 33 8.73 -15.30 -6.02
CA PHE A 33 8.28 -13.91 -5.78
C PHE A 33 7.40 -13.81 -4.53
N LYS A 34 6.41 -14.69 -4.37
CA LYS A 34 5.56 -14.77 -3.18
C LYS A 34 6.40 -14.95 -1.91
N LYS A 35 7.38 -15.85 -1.95
CA LYS A 35 8.29 -16.08 -0.82
C LYS A 35 9.11 -14.84 -0.51
N ALA A 36 9.66 -14.17 -1.52
CA ALA A 36 10.47 -12.96 -1.37
C ALA A 36 9.65 -11.79 -0.81
N SER A 37 8.41 -11.61 -1.25
CA SER A 37 7.49 -10.56 -0.77
C SER A 37 6.77 -10.88 0.55
N GLY A 38 7.02 -12.06 1.12
CA GLY A 38 6.44 -12.48 2.40
C GLY A 38 4.98 -12.89 2.31
N TRP A 39 4.49 -13.24 1.13
CA TRP A 39 3.12 -13.72 0.90
C TRP A 39 2.76 -14.86 1.86
N GLY A 40 1.61 -14.77 2.50
CA GLY A 40 1.11 -15.78 3.44
C GLY A 40 1.75 -15.74 4.83
N LEU A 41 2.72 -14.85 5.07
CA LEU A 41 3.23 -14.58 6.41
C LEU A 41 2.35 -13.54 7.12
N GLN A 42 2.35 -13.56 8.45
CA GLN A 42 1.75 -12.47 9.22
C GLN A 42 2.60 -11.21 9.08
N TYR A 43 1.97 -10.05 8.89
CA TYR A 43 2.63 -8.77 8.62
C TYR A 43 3.73 -8.42 9.62
N TRP A 44 3.44 -8.47 10.92
CA TRP A 44 4.40 -8.14 11.99
C TRP A 44 5.63 -9.08 12.09
N ARG A 45 5.62 -10.23 11.39
CA ARG A 45 6.74 -11.19 11.36
C ARG A 45 7.60 -11.07 10.11
N PHE A 46 7.28 -10.16 9.21
CA PHE A 46 7.92 -10.07 7.91
C PHE A 46 8.64 -8.74 7.72
N THR A 47 9.88 -8.82 7.25
CA THR A 47 10.68 -7.66 6.87
C THR A 47 11.39 -7.93 5.54
N PHE A 48 11.59 -6.86 4.76
CA PHE A 48 12.39 -6.90 3.55
C PHE A 48 13.87 -6.77 3.91
N ASP A 49 14.59 -7.88 3.90
CA ASP A 49 16.05 -7.88 3.90
C ASP A 49 16.60 -7.57 2.48
N ALA A 50 17.92 -7.41 2.37
CA ALA A 50 18.57 -7.09 1.11
C ALA A 50 18.30 -8.14 0.02
N ASN A 51 18.34 -9.44 0.36
CA ASN A 51 18.11 -10.49 -0.64
C ASN A 51 16.66 -10.51 -1.12
N ARG A 52 15.70 -10.39 -0.20
CA ARG A 52 14.26 -10.31 -0.55
C ARG A 52 13.98 -9.13 -1.46
N THR A 53 14.57 -7.98 -1.14
CA THR A 53 14.45 -6.76 -1.95
C THR A 53 14.99 -6.99 -3.36
N GLU A 54 16.20 -7.56 -3.49
CA GLU A 54 16.81 -7.82 -4.79
C GLU A 54 16.07 -8.91 -5.58
N ILE A 55 15.50 -9.92 -4.93
CA ILE A 55 14.66 -10.93 -5.62
C ILE A 55 13.38 -10.30 -6.15
N VAL A 56 12.71 -9.43 -5.38
CA VAL A 56 11.54 -8.69 -5.86
C VAL A 56 11.92 -7.78 -7.04
N LYS A 57 13.05 -7.07 -6.97
CA LYS A 57 13.59 -6.27 -8.08
C LYS A 57 13.87 -7.10 -9.33
N LEU A 58 14.48 -8.27 -9.17
CA LEU A 58 14.78 -9.16 -10.29
C LEU A 58 13.51 -9.63 -11.00
N LEU A 59 12.48 -9.97 -10.23
CA LEU A 59 11.33 -10.72 -10.74
C LEU A 59 10.11 -9.85 -11.06
N HIS A 60 10.01 -8.60 -10.58
CA HIS A 60 8.74 -7.86 -10.68
C HIS A 60 8.25 -7.65 -12.12
N GLU A 61 9.14 -7.49 -13.11
CA GLU A 61 8.75 -7.29 -14.52
C GLU A 61 8.31 -8.58 -15.21
N ASP A 62 8.50 -9.74 -14.58
CA ASP A 62 8.16 -11.02 -15.18
C ASP A 62 6.63 -11.11 -15.37
N SER A 63 6.22 -11.26 -16.64
CA SER A 63 4.81 -11.30 -17.03
C SER A 63 4.06 -12.50 -16.46
N ARG A 64 4.77 -13.53 -16.01
CA ARG A 64 4.20 -14.73 -15.37
C ARG A 64 3.67 -14.43 -13.97
N ILE A 65 4.05 -13.29 -13.38
CA ILE A 65 3.56 -12.85 -12.07
C ILE A 65 2.23 -12.10 -12.24
N PRO A 66 1.13 -12.62 -11.67
CA PRO A 66 -0.17 -11.97 -11.74
C PRO A 66 -0.20 -10.64 -10.98
N GLY A 67 -1.05 -9.71 -11.42
CA GLY A 67 -1.26 -8.42 -10.77
C GLY A 67 -1.65 -8.52 -9.29
N GLU A 68 -2.46 -9.52 -8.93
CA GLU A 68 -2.81 -9.83 -7.53
C GLU A 68 -1.57 -10.13 -6.68
N VAL A 69 -0.59 -10.84 -7.26
CA VAL A 69 0.67 -11.21 -6.59
C VAL A 69 1.54 -9.98 -6.33
N LEU A 70 1.61 -9.08 -7.31
CA LEU A 70 2.31 -7.80 -7.20
C LEU A 70 1.62 -6.86 -6.20
N GLY A 71 0.29 -6.82 -6.22
CA GLY A 71 -0.48 -5.94 -5.35
C GLY A 71 -0.37 -6.31 -3.87
N GLU A 72 -0.42 -7.60 -3.52
CA GLU A 72 -0.18 -8.00 -2.12
C GLU A 72 1.28 -7.75 -1.70
N ALA A 73 2.25 -7.88 -2.61
CA ALA A 73 3.63 -7.52 -2.34
C ALA A 73 3.78 -6.01 -2.06
N LEU A 74 3.05 -5.17 -2.80
CA LEU A 74 2.96 -3.73 -2.56
C LEU A 74 2.34 -3.43 -1.19
N VAL A 75 1.23 -4.08 -0.84
CA VAL A 75 0.55 -3.96 0.47
C VAL A 75 1.51 -4.32 1.60
N ARG A 76 2.26 -5.41 1.47
CA ARG A 76 3.27 -5.83 2.45
C ARG A 76 4.44 -4.87 2.58
N ALA A 77 4.93 -4.35 1.46
CA ALA A 77 5.98 -3.34 1.48
C ALA A 77 5.52 -2.05 2.15
N ALA A 78 4.28 -1.63 1.90
CA ALA A 78 3.68 -0.46 2.53
C ALA A 78 3.52 -0.65 4.05
N ASN A 79 2.97 -1.80 4.49
CA ASN A 79 2.86 -2.13 5.91
C ASN A 79 4.24 -2.17 6.61
N ALA A 80 5.25 -2.74 5.95
CA ALA A 80 6.62 -2.82 6.46
C ALA A 80 7.39 -1.49 6.36
N GLY A 81 6.80 -0.41 5.83
CA GLY A 81 7.48 0.87 5.60
C GLY A 81 8.61 0.80 4.58
N HIS A 82 8.67 -0.24 3.74
CA HIS A 82 9.80 -0.52 2.85
C HIS A 82 9.67 0.26 1.53
N ALA A 83 10.13 1.51 1.55
CA ALA A 83 9.98 2.46 0.45
C ALA A 83 10.54 2.01 -0.91
N GLY A 84 11.61 1.21 -0.92
CA GLY A 84 12.23 0.73 -2.17
C GLY A 84 11.31 -0.16 -3.00
N VAL A 85 10.64 -1.14 -2.37
CA VAL A 85 9.68 -2.02 -3.05
C VAL A 85 8.37 -1.29 -3.35
N VAL A 86 7.95 -0.35 -2.50
CA VAL A 86 6.79 0.48 -2.80
C VAL A 86 7.00 1.30 -4.07
N ALA A 87 8.11 2.03 -4.17
CA ALA A 87 8.44 2.83 -5.34
C ALA A 87 8.57 1.98 -6.62
N LEU A 88 9.03 0.74 -6.48
CA LEU A 88 9.15 -0.21 -7.58
C LEU A 88 7.79 -0.68 -8.12
N LEU A 89 6.83 -0.94 -7.23
CA LEU A 89 5.57 -1.60 -7.59
C LEU A 89 4.38 -0.65 -7.76
N CYS A 90 4.38 0.53 -7.13
CA CYS A 90 3.19 1.39 -7.03
C CYS A 90 2.60 1.81 -8.40
N HIS A 91 3.44 1.90 -9.43
CA HIS A 91 3.05 2.28 -10.79
C HIS A 91 2.83 1.10 -11.73
N ASP A 92 3.02 -0.15 -11.28
CA ASP A 92 2.78 -1.32 -12.12
C ASP A 92 1.30 -1.42 -12.51
N THR A 93 1.02 -1.41 -13.82
CA THR A 93 -0.34 -1.34 -14.37
C THR A 93 -1.16 -2.60 -14.12
N ARG A 94 -0.51 -3.73 -13.80
CA ARG A 94 -1.19 -4.99 -13.49
C ARG A 94 -1.87 -4.97 -12.12
N ILE A 95 -1.43 -4.10 -11.22
CA ILE A 95 -1.99 -3.98 -9.87
C ILE A 95 -3.36 -3.26 -9.97
N SER A 96 -4.37 -3.78 -9.26
CA SER A 96 -5.69 -3.15 -9.20
C SER A 96 -5.67 -1.88 -8.33
N ASP A 97 -6.60 -0.96 -8.59
CA ASP A 97 -6.76 0.25 -7.77
C ASP A 97 -7.17 -0.09 -6.32
N GLU A 98 -7.87 -1.20 -6.12
CA GLU A 98 -8.21 -1.73 -4.80
C GLU A 98 -6.95 -2.09 -3.99
N LEU A 99 -5.99 -2.81 -4.59
CA LEU A 99 -4.75 -3.19 -3.92
C LEU A 99 -3.83 -1.98 -3.67
N ARG A 100 -3.81 -0.99 -4.57
CA ARG A 100 -3.12 0.29 -4.30
C ARG A 100 -3.75 1.04 -3.14
N GLY A 101 -5.08 1.11 -3.10
CA GLY A 101 -5.81 1.70 -1.99
C GLY A 101 -5.52 1.00 -0.66
N LYS A 102 -5.49 -0.34 -0.66
CA LYS A 102 -5.11 -1.11 0.52
C LYS A 102 -3.67 -0.82 0.95
N ALA A 103 -2.72 -0.76 0.02
CA ALA A 103 -1.34 -0.42 0.35
C ALA A 103 -1.22 1.00 0.95
N PHE A 104 -1.96 1.96 0.41
CA PHE A 104 -2.05 3.30 0.98
C PHE A 104 -2.58 3.29 2.42
N ALA A 105 -3.64 2.52 2.69
CA ALA A 105 -4.18 2.37 4.05
C ALA A 105 -3.17 1.72 5.00
N GLU A 106 -2.49 0.65 4.60
CA GLU A 106 -1.47 0.00 5.43
C GLU A 106 -0.31 0.95 5.76
N ALA A 107 0.12 1.78 4.80
CA ALA A 107 1.17 2.78 5.04
C ALA A 107 0.74 3.88 6.04
N SER A 108 -0.56 4.07 6.31
CA SER A 108 -1.03 5.08 7.27
C SER A 108 -0.65 4.76 8.73
N THR A 109 -0.29 3.50 9.00
CA THR A 109 0.18 3.03 10.32
C THR A 109 1.70 3.00 10.46
N CYS A 110 2.43 3.14 9.34
CA CYS A 110 3.89 3.13 9.37
C CYS A 110 4.44 4.51 9.73
N GLU A 111 5.60 4.57 10.39
CA GLU A 111 6.22 5.84 10.83
C GLU A 111 6.58 6.78 9.65
N ASN A 112 6.70 6.22 8.45
CA ASN A 112 7.12 6.94 7.26
C ASN A 112 5.94 7.64 6.57
N SER A 113 5.62 8.85 7.05
CA SER A 113 4.60 9.72 6.45
C SER A 113 4.77 9.93 4.94
N ASP A 114 6.02 10.08 4.49
CA ASP A 114 6.31 10.41 3.10
C ASP A 114 6.07 9.21 2.19
N LEU A 115 6.26 7.99 2.70
CA LEU A 115 5.88 6.76 2.00
C LEU A 115 4.38 6.68 1.79
N MET A 116 3.58 6.90 2.83
CA MET A 116 2.12 6.91 2.73
C MET A 116 1.65 7.94 1.69
N LEU A 117 2.23 9.15 1.71
CA LEU A 117 1.89 10.19 0.75
C LEU A 117 2.31 9.84 -0.68
N SER A 118 3.43 9.15 -0.86
CA SER A 118 3.87 8.68 -2.18
C SER A 118 2.90 7.67 -2.82
N LEU A 119 2.12 6.97 -2.00
CA LEU A 119 1.09 6.03 -2.43
C LEU A 119 -0.27 6.69 -2.69
N TYR A 120 -0.43 7.96 -2.33
CA TYR A 120 -1.66 8.68 -2.56
C TYR A 120 -1.82 9.01 -4.05
N ASP A 121 -2.73 8.30 -4.71
CA ASP A 121 -3.22 8.67 -6.02
C ASP A 121 -4.63 9.25 -5.90
N LYS A 122 -4.73 10.58 -6.01
CA LYS A 122 -6.00 11.33 -5.86
C LYS A 122 -7.09 10.88 -6.83
N GLN A 123 -6.74 10.36 -8.01
CA GLN A 123 -7.71 9.91 -9.00
C GLN A 123 -8.10 8.45 -8.76
N ARG A 124 -7.15 7.60 -8.38
CA ARG A 124 -7.31 6.14 -8.36
C ARG A 124 -7.62 5.54 -6.98
N ALA A 125 -7.26 6.19 -5.88
CA ALA A 125 -7.44 5.63 -4.54
C ALA A 125 -8.93 5.52 -4.15
N PRO A 126 -9.49 4.32 -3.94
CA PRO A 126 -10.89 4.17 -3.57
C PRO A 126 -11.24 4.97 -2.31
N PRO A 127 -12.41 5.65 -2.24
CA PRO A 127 -12.80 6.42 -1.05
C PRO A 127 -12.77 5.61 0.24
N ALA A 128 -13.20 4.35 0.18
CA ALA A 128 -13.17 3.45 1.33
C ALA A 128 -11.74 3.21 1.85
N SER A 129 -10.75 3.08 0.95
CA SER A 129 -9.35 2.94 1.35
C SER A 129 -8.82 4.20 2.06
N ILE A 130 -9.25 5.38 1.61
CA ILE A 130 -8.90 6.64 2.27
C ILE A 130 -9.59 6.74 3.65
N SER A 131 -10.86 6.32 3.76
CA SER A 131 -11.56 6.23 5.05
C SER A 131 -10.82 5.32 6.02
N THR A 132 -10.41 4.13 5.58
CA THR A 132 -9.61 3.20 6.39
C THR A 132 -8.29 3.84 6.82
N ALA A 133 -7.57 4.48 5.89
CA ALA A 133 -6.32 5.17 6.20
C ALA A 133 -6.50 6.29 7.26
N LEU A 134 -7.61 7.03 7.21
CA LEU A 134 -7.93 8.04 8.23
C LEU A 134 -8.19 7.38 9.60
N CYS A 135 -8.90 6.26 9.65
CA CYS A 135 -9.12 5.52 10.90
C CYS A 135 -7.85 4.94 11.48
N ASP A 136 -7.03 4.31 10.64
CA ASP A 136 -5.78 3.68 11.05
C ASP A 136 -4.76 4.73 11.52
N ALA A 137 -4.77 5.91 10.89
CA ALA A 137 -3.98 7.06 11.30
C ALA A 137 -4.54 7.79 12.53
N ASP A 138 -5.70 7.43 13.10
CA ASP A 138 -6.39 8.21 14.15
C ASP A 138 -5.49 8.51 15.36
N LYS A 139 -4.58 7.58 15.68
CA LYS A 139 -3.62 7.70 16.80
C LYS A 139 -2.22 8.16 16.37
N THR A 140 -2.03 8.44 15.09
CA THR A 140 -0.73 8.81 14.53
C THR A 140 -0.72 10.30 14.20
N PRO A 141 0.47 10.92 14.09
CA PRO A 141 0.58 12.28 13.57
C PRO A 141 0.16 12.39 12.09
N HIS A 142 0.00 11.26 11.39
CA HIS A 142 -0.31 11.22 9.95
C HIS A 142 -1.74 11.64 9.65
N LEU A 143 -2.69 11.47 10.59
CA LEU A 143 -4.09 11.87 10.40
C LEU A 143 -4.20 13.32 9.95
N LYS A 144 -3.48 14.24 10.61
CA LYS A 144 -3.51 15.66 10.27
C LYS A 144 -3.05 15.91 8.84
N ARG A 145 -1.97 15.24 8.42
CA ARG A 145 -1.40 15.40 7.08
C ARG A 145 -2.31 14.79 6.00
N LEU A 146 -2.96 13.66 6.29
CA LEU A 146 -3.97 13.05 5.43
C LEU A 146 -5.20 13.95 5.27
N VAL A 147 -5.70 14.51 6.37
CA VAL A 147 -6.84 15.44 6.35
C VAL A 147 -6.51 16.65 5.49
N GLN A 148 -5.34 17.26 5.68
CA GLN A 148 -4.90 18.37 4.85
C GLN A 148 -4.83 17.96 3.38
N LEU A 149 -4.10 16.89 3.06
CA LEU A 149 -3.94 16.40 1.69
C LEU A 149 -5.27 16.20 0.96
N VAL A 150 -6.23 15.54 1.59
CA VAL A 150 -7.49 15.17 0.93
C VAL A 150 -8.47 16.34 0.88
N PHE A 151 -8.60 17.10 1.97
CA PHE A 151 -9.69 18.07 2.10
C PHE A 151 -9.32 19.48 1.61
N THR A 152 -8.04 19.83 1.49
CA THR A 152 -7.60 21.08 0.85
C THR A 152 -7.37 20.95 -0.66
N ASP A 153 -7.37 19.74 -1.23
CA ASP A 153 -7.22 19.55 -2.68
C ASP A 153 -8.55 19.82 -3.40
N ASP A 154 -8.62 20.90 -4.17
CA ASP A 154 -9.80 21.29 -4.94
C ASP A 154 -10.10 20.34 -6.11
N GLU A 155 -9.12 19.55 -6.54
CA GLU A 155 -9.29 18.54 -7.60
C GLU A 155 -10.06 17.31 -7.10
N VAL A 156 -10.18 17.12 -5.78
CA VAL A 156 -10.95 16.02 -5.20
C VAL A 156 -12.43 16.43 -5.13
N PRO A 157 -13.35 15.76 -5.85
CA PRO A 157 -14.75 16.18 -5.89
C PRO A 157 -15.42 16.18 -4.51
N ARG A 158 -16.33 17.15 -4.29
CA ARG A 158 -17.08 17.30 -3.02
C ARG A 158 -17.77 16.02 -2.56
N GLU A 159 -18.39 15.30 -3.49
CA GLU A 159 -19.08 14.05 -3.18
C GLU A 159 -18.11 12.92 -2.79
N ARG A 160 -16.88 12.95 -3.34
CA ARG A 160 -15.82 12.02 -2.93
C ARG A 160 -15.37 12.31 -1.50
N LYS A 161 -15.13 13.59 -1.17
CA LYS A 161 -14.78 14.05 0.19
C LYS A 161 -15.85 13.64 1.21
N ARG A 162 -17.14 13.81 0.90
CA ARG A 162 -18.26 13.36 1.75
C ARG A 162 -18.24 11.87 2.05
N ARG A 163 -18.10 11.03 1.01
CA ARG A 163 -18.02 9.57 1.18
C ARG A 163 -16.84 9.14 2.05
N ILE A 164 -15.69 9.81 1.91
CA ILE A 164 -14.51 9.53 2.72
C ILE A 164 -14.80 9.77 4.21
N ILE A 165 -15.43 10.89 4.54
CA ILE A 165 -15.78 11.22 5.93
C ILE A 165 -16.85 10.29 6.48
N ALA A 166 -17.92 10.04 5.73
CA ALA A 166 -18.97 9.12 6.13
C ALA A 166 -18.38 7.73 6.47
N GLY A 167 -17.53 7.20 5.57
CA GLY A 167 -16.85 5.92 5.81
C GLY A 167 -15.92 5.96 7.03
N ALA A 168 -15.18 7.05 7.25
CA ALA A 168 -14.29 7.16 8.43
C ALA A 168 -15.09 7.20 9.74
N VAL A 169 -16.27 7.83 9.74
CA VAL A 169 -17.16 7.87 10.90
C VAL A 169 -17.79 6.50 11.15
N GLU A 170 -18.25 5.81 10.11
CA GLU A 170 -18.79 4.44 10.19
C GLU A 170 -17.75 3.45 10.74
N LEU A 171 -16.49 3.60 10.34
CA LEU A 171 -15.36 2.84 10.86
C LEU A 171 -14.92 3.27 12.27
N GLY A 172 -15.52 4.32 12.84
CA GLY A 172 -15.29 4.75 14.22
C GLY A 172 -14.07 5.65 14.45
N CYS A 173 -13.61 6.40 13.44
CA CYS A 173 -12.55 7.39 13.60
C CYS A 173 -12.97 8.48 14.58
N LYS A 174 -12.39 8.50 15.79
CA LYS A 174 -12.88 9.37 16.88
C LYS A 174 -12.39 10.81 16.74
N ARG A 175 -11.18 11.03 16.23
CA ARG A 175 -10.56 12.36 16.20
C ARG A 175 -10.75 13.07 14.87
N ILE A 176 -11.43 12.47 13.88
CA ILE A 176 -11.61 13.06 12.56
C ILE A 176 -12.26 14.45 12.63
N GLN A 177 -13.33 14.62 13.41
CA GLN A 177 -14.04 15.90 13.55
C GLN A 177 -13.15 16.98 14.18
N GLN A 178 -12.45 16.63 15.27
CA GLN A 178 -11.52 17.55 15.91
C GLN A 178 -10.38 17.93 14.94
N THR A 179 -9.88 16.97 14.17
CA THR A 179 -8.76 17.23 13.24
C THR A 179 -9.20 18.08 12.05
N LEU A 180 -10.41 17.90 11.53
CA LEU A 180 -10.99 18.77 10.50
C LEU A 180 -11.06 20.22 10.98
N HIS A 181 -11.50 20.44 12.22
CA HIS A 181 -11.50 21.75 12.86
C HIS A 181 -10.08 22.30 13.03
N ASP A 182 -9.15 21.52 13.59
CA ASP A 182 -7.75 21.94 13.79
C ASP A 182 -7.01 22.24 12.48
N CYS A 183 -7.50 21.72 11.35
CA CYS A 183 -6.97 22.01 10.01
C CYS A 183 -7.68 23.18 9.31
N GLY A 184 -8.70 23.78 9.91
CA GLY A 184 -9.48 24.87 9.32
C GLY A 184 -10.33 24.44 8.12
N VAL A 185 -10.68 23.15 8.02
CA VAL A 185 -11.50 22.58 6.94
C VAL A 185 -12.89 22.18 7.46
N GLU A 186 -13.48 23.08 8.26
CA GLU A 186 -14.72 22.86 9.02
C GLU A 186 -15.96 22.62 8.16
N ASP A 187 -15.92 23.05 6.89
CA ASP A 187 -16.95 22.82 5.87
C ASP A 187 -17.24 21.33 5.63
N TRP A 188 -16.34 20.46 6.08
CA TRP A 188 -16.45 19.00 6.00
C TRP A 188 -16.83 18.34 7.32
N SER A 189 -17.09 19.10 8.37
CA SER A 189 -17.64 18.56 9.62
C SER A 189 -19.03 17.95 9.41
N LEU A 190 -19.44 16.99 10.23
CA LEU A 190 -20.78 16.38 10.15
C LEU A 190 -21.89 17.45 10.22
N ALA A 191 -21.72 18.44 11.10
CA ALA A 191 -22.65 19.57 11.25
C ALA A 191 -22.75 20.46 9.99
N ALA A 192 -21.68 20.54 9.19
CA ALA A 192 -21.68 21.24 7.91
C ALA A 192 -22.25 20.37 6.77
N MET A 193 -22.10 19.04 6.86
CA MET A 193 -22.64 18.08 5.89
C MET A 193 -24.17 17.96 5.97
N ASP A 194 -24.76 18.00 7.17
CA ASP A 194 -26.22 17.92 7.39
C ASP A 194 -26.99 19.16 6.91
N LYS A 195 -26.32 20.31 6.75
CA LYS A 195 -26.94 21.58 6.31
C LYS A 195 -27.12 21.70 4.79
N VAL A 196 -26.61 20.76 4.01
CA VAL A 196 -26.60 20.78 2.54
C VAL A 196 -27.37 19.57 1.97
N GLY A 197 -28.38 19.10 2.71
CA GLY A 197 -29.37 18.10 2.29
C GLY A 197 -30.62 18.75 1.71
#